data_AF-A0A7W0ABP2-F1
#
_entry.id   AF-A0A7W0ABP2-F1
#
_cell.length_a   1.000
_cell.length_b   1.000
_cell.length_c   1.000
_cell.angle_alpha   90.00
_cell.angle_beta   90.00
_cell.angle_gamma   90.00
#
_symmetry.space_group_name_H-M   'P 1'
#
loop_
_entity.id
_entity.type
_entity.pdbx_description
1 polymer ?
#
loop_
_entity_poly.entity_id
_entity_poly.type
_entity_poly.pdbx_seq_one_letter_code
_entity_poly.pdbx_strand_id
1 'polypeptide(L)'
;MDTDVNKQPSPEGLGSIVSGIVKDLQEIVRGEVKLAKTEIREDVSAMGKGAASIAAGGIVAFVGFVFLMLRATFVLSKWVEMWIAALLLAVALLLIGAILAMSGKRKLSASSLKPTESMESLKEDQAWAS
;
A
#
# COMPACT_ATOMS: atom_id res chain seq x y z
N MET A 1 -51.13 -20.20 59.40
CA MET A 1 -51.29 -20.10 57.94
C MET A 1 -49.97 -19.62 57.40
N ASP A 2 -49.18 -20.58 56.96
CA ASP A 2 -47.87 -20.43 56.33
C ASP A 2 -48.03 -19.83 54.92
N THR A 3 -47.10 -18.96 54.52
CA THR A 3 -46.59 -18.94 53.14
C THR A 3 -45.18 -18.34 53.15
N ASP A 4 -44.20 -19.25 53.11
CA ASP A 4 -42.93 -19.10 52.41
C ASP A 4 -43.08 -18.34 51.09
N VAL A 5 -42.14 -17.42 50.78
CA VAL A 5 -41.36 -17.45 49.53
C VAL A 5 -40.02 -16.72 49.77
N ASN A 6 -39.02 -17.48 50.24
CA ASN A 6 -37.74 -17.66 49.55
C ASN A 6 -37.21 -16.46 48.73
N LYS A 7 -36.51 -15.52 49.39
CA LYS A 7 -35.54 -14.65 48.72
C LYS A 7 -34.23 -15.41 48.64
N GLN A 8 -34.07 -16.23 47.59
CA GLN A 8 -32.77 -16.83 47.33
C GLN A 8 -31.75 -15.70 47.21
N PRO A 9 -30.61 -15.76 47.91
CA PRO A 9 -29.46 -14.96 47.53
C PRO A 9 -29.03 -15.52 46.18
N SER A 10 -29.48 -14.87 45.11
CA SER A 10 -29.01 -15.17 43.76
C SER A 10 -27.47 -15.12 43.79
N PRO A 11 -26.76 -15.98 43.05
CA PRO A 11 -25.31 -15.92 42.86
C PRO A 11 -24.83 -14.68 42.06
N GLU A 12 -25.57 -13.57 42.16
CA GLU A 12 -25.50 -12.31 41.41
C GLU A 12 -24.26 -11.45 41.74
N GLY A 13 -23.41 -11.83 42.70
CA GLY A 13 -22.28 -11.00 43.14
C GLY A 13 -20.98 -11.17 42.36
N LEU A 14 -20.68 -12.36 41.84
CA LEU A 14 -19.42 -12.66 41.15
C LEU A 14 -19.60 -12.85 39.65
N GLY A 15 -20.69 -13.50 39.22
CA GLY A 15 -21.01 -13.69 37.81
C GLY A 15 -21.32 -12.39 37.08
N SER A 16 -21.94 -11.42 37.77
CA SER A 16 -22.26 -10.09 37.22
C SER A 16 -21.02 -9.21 37.03
N ILE A 17 -20.05 -9.27 37.95
CA ILE A 17 -18.78 -8.52 37.85
C ILE A 17 -17.93 -9.08 36.71
N VAL A 18 -17.80 -10.40 36.62
CA VAL A 18 -17.08 -11.05 35.51
C VAL A 18 -17.76 -10.73 34.17
N SER A 19 -19.10 -10.75 34.13
CA SER A 19 -19.86 -10.37 32.94
C SER A 19 -19.64 -8.89 32.56
N GLY A 20 -19.52 -7.99 33.53
CA GLY A 20 -19.19 -6.58 33.31
C GLY A 20 -17.80 -6.39 32.71
N ILE A 21 -16.77 -7.03 33.28
CA ILE A 21 -15.39 -6.96 32.78
C ILE A 21 -15.28 -7.51 31.35
N VAL A 22 -15.95 -8.64 31.06
CA VAL A 22 -15.99 -9.21 29.70
C VAL A 22 -16.63 -8.23 28.71
N LYS A 23 -17.68 -7.52 29.14
CA LYS A 23 -18.36 -6.54 28.30
C LYS A 23 -17.48 -5.30 28.02
N ASP A 24 -16.78 -4.80 29.03
CA ASP A 24 -15.86 -3.66 28.89
C ASP A 24 -14.68 -4.01 27.98
N LEU A 25 -14.10 -5.21 28.14
CA LEU A 25 -13.07 -5.73 27.23
C LEU A 25 -13.59 -5.84 25.79
N GLN A 26 -14.83 -6.29 25.61
CA GLN A 26 -15.46 -6.38 24.29
C GLN A 26 -15.68 -5.00 23.66
N GLU A 27 -15.95 -3.96 24.46
CA GLU A 27 -16.06 -2.58 24.00
C GLU A 27 -14.69 -2.00 23.60
N ILE A 28 -13.63 -2.25 24.37
CA ILE A 28 -12.25 -1.82 24.03
C ILE A 28 -11.81 -2.45 22.72
N VAL A 29 -11.94 -3.78 22.58
CA VAL A 29 -11.55 -4.49 21.35
C VAL A 29 -12.33 -3.98 20.13
N ARG A 30 -13.63 -3.72 20.28
CA ARG A 30 -14.44 -3.10 19.21
C ARG A 30 -13.96 -1.69 18.88
N GLY A 31 -13.53 -0.92 19.87
CA GLY A 31 -12.94 0.40 19.71
C GLY A 31 -11.65 0.38 18.91
N GLU A 32 -10.69 -0.49 19.28
CA GLU A 32 -9.42 -0.65 18.57
C GLU A 32 -9.64 -1.14 17.14
N VAL A 33 -10.53 -2.11 16.92
CA VAL A 33 -10.86 -2.57 15.56
C VAL A 33 -11.48 -1.44 14.73
N LYS A 34 -12.34 -0.60 15.32
CA LYS A 34 -12.91 0.55 14.63
C LYS A 34 -11.85 1.60 14.31
N LEU A 35 -10.91 1.85 15.22
CA LEU A 35 -9.82 2.79 15.03
C LEU A 35 -8.85 2.29 13.96
N ALA A 36 -8.36 1.05 14.07
CA ALA A 36 -7.49 0.41 13.09
C ALA A 36 -8.13 0.40 11.69
N LYS A 37 -9.44 0.12 11.60
CA LYS A 37 -10.17 0.19 10.32
C LYS A 37 -10.21 1.61 9.76
N THR A 38 -10.26 2.64 10.61
CA THR A 38 -10.29 4.04 10.19
C THR A 38 -8.91 4.47 9.71
N GLU A 39 -7.86 4.15 10.47
CA GLU A 39 -6.46 4.44 10.11
C GLU A 39 -6.08 3.76 8.79
N ILE A 40 -6.36 2.46 8.64
CA ILE A 40 -6.13 1.75 7.36
C ILE A 40 -6.89 2.41 6.20
N ARG A 41 -8.11 2.90 6.42
CA ARG A 41 -8.87 3.60 5.37
C ARG A 41 -8.26 4.95 5.01
N GLU A 42 -7.77 5.69 5.99
CA GLU A 42 -7.10 6.97 5.77
C GLU A 42 -5.78 6.77 5.04
N ASP A 43 -4.98 5.79 5.45
CA ASP A 43 -3.73 5.41 4.78
C ASP A 43 -3.97 5.01 3.34
N VAL A 44 -4.92 4.10 3.09
CA VAL A 44 -5.28 3.66 1.73
C VAL A 44 -5.80 4.83 0.90
N SER A 45 -6.60 5.72 1.49
CA SER A 45 -7.11 6.92 0.81
C SER A 45 -5.99 7.90 0.45
N ALA A 46 -5.05 8.14 1.37
CA ALA A 46 -3.89 9.01 1.15
C ALA A 46 -2.97 8.44 0.07
N MET A 47 -2.64 7.14 0.16
CA MET A 47 -1.90 6.42 -0.88
C MET A 47 -2.62 6.47 -2.23
N GLY A 48 -3.95 6.29 -2.24
CA GLY A 48 -4.77 6.36 -3.45
C GLY A 48 -4.75 7.74 -4.10
N LYS A 49 -4.89 8.82 -3.32
CA LYS A 49 -4.79 10.20 -3.81
C LYS A 49 -3.40 10.51 -4.34
N GLY A 50 -2.34 10.07 -3.65
CA GLY A 50 -0.96 10.21 -4.11
C GLY A 50 -0.69 9.45 -5.42
N ALA A 51 -1.18 8.21 -5.53
CA ALA A 51 -1.08 7.43 -6.76
C ALA A 51 -1.83 8.11 -7.92
N ALA A 52 -3.02 8.66 -7.66
CA ALA A 52 -3.81 9.37 -8.66
C ALA A 52 -3.10 10.65 -9.15
N SER A 53 -2.49 11.43 -8.26
CA SER A 53 -1.75 12.64 -8.64
C SER A 53 -0.50 12.33 -9.45
N ILE A 54 0.25 11.29 -9.07
CA ILE A 54 1.40 10.80 -9.85
C ILE A 54 0.95 10.31 -11.23
N ALA A 55 -0.14 9.56 -11.31
CA ALA A 55 -0.68 9.08 -12.59
C ALA A 55 -1.11 10.25 -13.50
N ALA A 56 -1.85 11.23 -12.96
CA ALA A 56 -2.28 12.41 -13.70
C ALA A 56 -1.09 13.25 -14.18
N GLY A 57 -0.13 13.53 -13.29
CA GLY A 57 1.11 14.23 -13.64
C GLY A 57 1.93 13.47 -14.68
N GLY A 58 2.00 12.14 -14.57
CA GLY A 58 2.64 11.27 -15.54
C GLY A 58 2.00 11.35 -16.94
N ILE A 59 0.67 11.39 -17.02
CA ILE A 59 -0.05 11.58 -18.30
C ILE A 59 0.29 12.94 -18.91
N VAL A 60 0.23 14.02 -18.13
CA VAL A 60 0.54 15.38 -18.61
C VAL A 60 2.00 15.46 -19.09
N ALA A 61 2.94 14.93 -18.30
CA ALA A 61 4.35 14.88 -18.68
C ALA A 61 4.57 14.04 -19.95
N PHE A 62 3.87 12.91 -20.09
CA PHE A 62 3.94 12.06 -21.27
C PHE A 62 3.45 12.79 -22.53
N VAL A 63 2.32 13.50 -22.44
CA VAL A 63 1.82 14.33 -23.55
C VAL A 63 2.84 15.40 -23.93
N GLY A 64 3.41 16.12 -22.95
CA GLY A 64 4.46 17.10 -23.19
C GLY A 64 5.70 16.49 -23.86
N PHE A 65 6.10 15.30 -23.42
CA PHE A 65 7.20 14.54 -24.01
C PHE A 65 6.94 14.13 -25.48
N VAL A 66 5.69 13.75 -25.82
CA VAL A 66 5.30 13.49 -27.22
C VAL A 66 5.46 14.74 -28.09
N PHE A 67 5.05 15.92 -27.61
CA PHE A 67 5.26 17.18 -28.34
C PHE A 67 6.75 17.54 -28.48
N LEU A 68 7.57 17.28 -27.46
CA LEU A 68 9.02 17.43 -27.55
C LEU A 68 9.63 16.50 -28.61
N MET A 69 9.18 15.25 -28.68
CA MET A 69 9.61 14.29 -29.70
C MET A 69 9.20 14.74 -31.11
N LEU A 70 7.97 15.23 -31.30
CA LEU A 70 7.54 15.82 -32.57
C LEU A 70 8.47 16.97 -32.97
N ARG A 71 8.75 17.88 -32.04
CA ARG A 71 9.66 19.01 -32.30
C ARG A 71 11.07 18.53 -32.63
N ALA A 72 11.59 17.54 -31.89
CA ALA A 72 12.90 16.94 -32.15
C ALA A 72 12.96 16.33 -33.56
N THR A 73 11.92 15.64 -34.00
CA THR A 73 11.81 15.11 -35.37
C THR A 73 11.92 16.22 -36.41
N PHE A 74 11.18 17.32 -36.24
CA PHE A 74 11.24 18.47 -37.18
C PHE A 74 12.59 19.20 -37.17
N VAL A 75 13.28 19.25 -36.04
CA VAL A 75 14.62 19.85 -35.95
C VAL A 75 15.64 18.94 -36.63
N LEU A 76 15.56 17.63 -36.38
CA LEU A 76 16.48 16.64 -36.95
C LEU A 76 16.26 16.50 -38.47
N SER A 77 15.03 16.68 -38.95
CA SER A 77 14.71 16.66 -40.38
C SER A 77 15.32 17.84 -41.17
N LYS A 78 16.02 18.77 -40.51
CA LYS A 78 16.85 19.79 -41.20
C LYS A 78 18.15 19.21 -41.73
N TRP A 79 18.59 18.07 -41.21
CA TRP A 79 19.86 17.43 -41.55
C TRP A 79 19.67 16.11 -42.32
N VAL A 80 18.54 15.42 -42.08
CA VAL A 80 18.19 14.14 -42.71
C VAL A 80 16.74 14.13 -43.20
N GLU A 81 16.35 13.13 -43.98
CA GLU A 81 14.95 12.97 -44.39
C GLU A 81 14.03 12.73 -43.18
N MET A 82 12.79 13.22 -43.27
CA MET A 82 11.83 13.21 -42.16
C MET A 82 11.55 11.80 -41.62
N TRP A 83 11.48 10.79 -42.50
CA TRP A 83 11.26 9.40 -42.09
C TRP A 83 12.47 8.82 -41.35
N ILE A 84 13.70 9.21 -41.72
CA ILE A 84 14.94 8.80 -41.04
C ILE A 84 15.00 9.43 -39.64
N ALA A 85 14.69 10.73 -39.54
CA ALA A 85 14.64 11.43 -38.26
C ALA A 85 13.65 10.75 -37.28
N ALA A 86 12.46 10.41 -37.78
CA ALA A 86 11.45 9.72 -36.98
C ALA A 86 11.91 8.32 -36.53
N LEU A 87 12.54 7.55 -37.41
CA LEU A 87 13.07 6.23 -37.08
C LEU A 87 14.19 6.29 -36.03
N LEU A 88 15.12 7.24 -36.14
CA LEU A 88 16.20 7.39 -35.17
C LEU A 88 15.66 7.67 -33.76
N LEU A 89 14.71 8.58 -33.64
CA LEU A 89 14.07 8.89 -32.35
C LEU A 89 13.24 7.71 -31.83
N ALA A 90 12.55 6.98 -32.71
CA ALA A 90 11.80 5.78 -32.34
C ALA A 90 12.72 4.68 -31.78
N VAL A 91 13.86 4.42 -32.43
CA VAL A 91 14.85 3.44 -31.95
C VAL A 91 15.43 3.87 -30.61
N ALA A 92 15.81 5.15 -30.47
CA ALA A 92 16.30 5.68 -29.20
C ALA A 92 15.29 5.49 -28.06
N LEU A 93 14.00 5.75 -28.33
CA LEU A 93 12.92 5.54 -27.37
C LEU A 93 12.69 4.08 -27.00
N LEU A 94 12.75 3.17 -27.98
CA LEU A 94 12.62 1.73 -27.73
C LEU A 94 13.76 1.22 -26.84
N LEU A 95 14.99 1.70 -27.03
CA LEU A 95 16.12 1.34 -26.17
C LEU A 95 15.91 1.83 -24.74
N ILE A 96 15.52 3.09 -24.56
CA ILE A 96 15.21 3.64 -23.23
C ILE A 96 14.06 2.85 -22.58
N GLY A 97 12.99 2.59 -23.32
CA GLY A 97 11.84 1.81 -22.86
C GLY A 97 12.22 0.39 -22.44
N ALA A 98 13.05 -0.29 -23.21
CA ALA A 98 13.55 -1.62 -22.87
C ALA A 98 14.36 -1.61 -21.56
N ILE A 99 15.25 -0.63 -21.38
CA ILE A 99 16.04 -0.48 -20.14
C ILE A 99 15.14 -0.22 -18.93
N LEU A 100 14.15 0.66 -19.07
CA LEU A 100 13.19 0.96 -18.00
C LEU A 100 12.31 -0.26 -17.67
N ALA A 101 11.82 -0.98 -18.69
CA ALA A 101 11.02 -2.18 -18.49
C ALA A 101 11.81 -3.30 -17.78
N MET A 102 13.06 -3.52 -18.19
CA MET A 102 13.95 -4.47 -17.52
C MET A 102 14.24 -4.06 -16.08
N SER A 103 14.51 -2.77 -15.84
CA SER A 103 14.73 -2.23 -14.49
C SER A 103 13.51 -2.37 -13.58
N GLY A 104 12.32 -2.07 -14.11
CA GLY A 104 11.05 -2.24 -13.41
C GLY A 104 10.79 -3.70 -13.06
N LYS A 105 10.98 -4.62 -14.01
CA LYS A 105 10.86 -6.06 -13.78
C LYS A 105 11.80 -6.55 -12.67
N ARG A 106 13.03 -6.02 -12.59
CA ARG A 106 13.98 -6.35 -11.52
C ARG A 106 13.50 -5.86 -10.15
N LYS A 107 12.99 -4.62 -10.07
CA LYS A 107 12.45 -4.02 -8.83
C LYS A 107 11.15 -4.66 -8.33
N LEU A 108 10.42 -5.32 -9.23
CA LEU A 108 9.21 -6.08 -8.89
C LEU A 108 9.50 -7.58 -8.70
N SER A 109 10.76 -8.01 -8.86
CA SER A 109 11.12 -9.40 -8.65
C SER A 109 11.09 -9.75 -7.16
N ALA A 110 10.63 -10.96 -6.84
CA ALA A 110 10.50 -11.46 -5.47
C ALA A 110 11.83 -11.37 -4.66
N SER A 111 12.98 -11.44 -5.33
CA SER A 111 14.30 -11.27 -4.67
C SER A 111 14.56 -9.84 -4.16
N SER A 112 13.92 -8.82 -4.76
CA SER A 112 14.02 -7.41 -4.30
C SER A 112 12.96 -7.00 -3.29
N LEU A 113 11.92 -7.84 -3.11
CA LEU A 113 10.86 -7.65 -2.13
C LEU A 113 11.11 -8.41 -0.82
N LYS A 114 12.24 -9.14 -0.69
CA LYS A 114 12.64 -9.71 0.59
C LYS A 114 12.96 -8.54 1.53
N PRO A 115 12.21 -8.36 2.64
CA PRO A 115 12.58 -7.37 3.64
C PRO A 115 13.94 -7.77 4.20
N THR A 116 14.98 -6.99 3.91
CA THR A 116 16.35 -7.27 4.37
C THR A 116 16.44 -7.22 5.89
N GLU A 117 15.58 -6.42 6.53
CA GLU A 117 15.59 -6.15 7.97
C GLU A 117 14.76 -7.16 8.78
N SER A 118 13.64 -7.67 8.23
CA SER A 118 12.70 -8.53 8.99
C SER A 118 13.21 -9.96 9.21
N MET A 119 14.26 -10.37 8.50
CA MET A 119 14.88 -11.69 8.69
C MET A 119 15.94 -11.69 9.79
N GLU A 120 16.46 -10.52 10.18
CA GLU A 120 17.45 -10.39 11.23
C GLU A 120 16.79 -10.42 12.62
N SER A 121 15.68 -9.69 12.80
CA SER A 121 14.91 -9.72 14.05
C SER A 121 14.34 -11.11 14.38
N LEU A 122 13.96 -11.90 13.37
CA LEU A 122 13.46 -13.26 13.58
C LEU A 122 14.57 -14.27 13.95
N LYS A 123 15.83 -13.98 13.61
CA LYS A 123 16.98 -14.81 14.01
C LYS A 123 17.48 -14.47 15.40
N GLU A 124 17.48 -13.18 15.74
CA GLU A 124 17.74 -12.71 17.09
C GLU A 124 16.70 -13.28 18.07
N ASP A 125 15.45 -13.44 17.59
CA ASP A 125 14.38 -13.99 18.42
C ASP A 125 14.51 -15.48 18.78
N GLN A 126 15.15 -16.28 17.92
CA GLN A 126 15.41 -17.68 18.22
C GLN A 126 16.63 -17.87 19.13
N ALA A 127 17.57 -16.92 19.14
CA ALA A 127 18.78 -17.00 19.94
C ALA A 127 18.54 -16.75 21.44
N TRP A 128 17.47 -16.03 21.81
CA TRP A 128 17.08 -15.86 23.22
C TRP A 128 16.16 -16.96 23.74
N ALA A 129 15.53 -17.74 22.85
CA ALA A 129 14.58 -18.79 23.20
C ALA A 129 15.20 -20.19 23.31
N SER A 130 16.51 -20.33 23.08
CA SER A 130 17.28 -21.59 23.21
C SER A 130 18.25 -21.58 24.36
#